data_AF-A0A556V1H2-F1
#
_entry.id   AF-A0A556V1H2-F1
#
_cell.length_a   1.000
_cell.length_b   1.000
_cell.length_c   1.000
_cell.angle_alpha   90.00
_cell.angle_beta   90.00
_cell.angle_gamma   90.00
#
_symmetry.space_group_name_H-M   'P 1'
#
loop_
_entity.id
_entity.type
_entity.pdbx_description
1 polymer ?
#
loop_
_entity_poly.entity_id
_entity_poly.type
_entity_poly.pdbx_seq_one_letter_code
_entity_poly.pdbx_strand_id
1 'polypeptide(L)'
;MAKRELVALTVCRALVELMVKRELVEMVKRKLVEMMVKRKLVEMMVCRALEELMVKRKLVEMMVKRKLVEMMVCRALEELMVKKALLELIVKRVLKRSTELRYTLAMMSLFVYVPFLLVLCGTAAGLTKEYVYVSELKTWNDSQIFCRQNYMDLAIIMSLEEQKRLLSSGTQGMINSWIGLLKNPISPNWKWWDGTEAKYYIWKSTQPDYRVNENCVCASLGGWSDYLCNTTLAFFCYRNWILVKENKTWEEAQDFCRRNHHDLAAQTSPTQESLADLEAAGSQTDSVWVGLQFIDGKWFWSNSQPVNSLVPLPSCPKPAYRCGARNINKHVWENRDCNEKLYFICY
;
A
#
# COMPACT_ATOMS: atom_id res chain seq x y z
N MET A 1 -62.94 -12.12 65.03
CA MET A 1 -62.45 -10.88 64.37
C MET A 1 -60.92 -10.84 64.33
N ALA A 2 -60.23 -10.98 65.47
CA ALA A 2 -58.77 -10.89 65.60
C ALA A 2 -57.89 -11.79 64.68
N LYS A 3 -58.30 -13.04 64.37
CA LYS A 3 -57.50 -13.93 63.48
C LYS A 3 -57.42 -13.44 62.02
N ARG A 4 -58.48 -12.78 61.52
CA ARG A 4 -58.49 -12.25 60.14
C ARG A 4 -57.61 -11.02 59.99
N GLU A 5 -57.59 -10.15 61.00
CA GLU A 5 -56.72 -8.97 61.05
C GLU A 5 -55.23 -9.36 61.13
N LEU A 6 -54.88 -10.37 61.90
CA LEU A 6 -53.49 -10.86 62.01
C LEU A 6 -52.97 -11.44 60.68
N VAL A 7 -53.81 -12.19 59.96
CA VAL A 7 -53.48 -12.71 58.62
C VAL A 7 -53.32 -11.57 57.62
N ALA A 8 -54.21 -10.57 57.64
CA ALA A 8 -54.11 -9.40 56.79
C ALA A 8 -52.81 -8.61 57.03
N LEU A 9 -52.43 -8.41 58.31
CA LEU A 9 -51.17 -7.74 58.68
C LEU A 9 -49.93 -8.51 58.22
N THR A 10 -49.96 -9.84 58.31
CA THR A 10 -48.83 -10.70 57.91
C THR A 10 -48.68 -10.75 56.39
N VAL A 11 -49.79 -10.82 55.65
CA VAL A 11 -49.79 -10.72 54.17
C VAL A 11 -49.31 -9.33 53.73
N CYS A 12 -49.76 -8.26 54.40
CA CYS A 12 -49.34 -6.90 54.08
C CYS A 12 -47.83 -6.73 54.31
N ARG A 13 -47.28 -7.28 55.41
CA ARG A 13 -45.83 -7.27 55.68
C ARG A 13 -45.04 -8.04 54.62
N ALA A 14 -45.50 -9.24 54.24
CA ALA A 14 -44.83 -10.05 53.22
C ALA A 14 -44.86 -9.39 51.83
N LEU A 15 -45.96 -8.73 51.47
CA LEU A 15 -46.08 -7.97 50.22
C LEU A 15 -45.15 -6.75 50.21
N VAL A 16 -45.05 -6.01 51.31
CA VAL A 16 -44.11 -4.89 51.44
C VAL A 16 -42.66 -5.38 51.30
N GLU A 17 -42.29 -6.49 51.95
CA GLU A 17 -40.96 -7.08 51.81
C GLU A 17 -40.64 -7.51 50.38
N LEU A 18 -41.61 -8.09 49.66
CA LEU A 18 -41.45 -8.47 48.24
C LEU A 18 -41.34 -7.26 47.31
N MET A 19 -42.12 -6.21 47.55
CA MET A 19 -42.06 -4.96 46.80
C MET A 19 -40.70 -4.28 46.98
N VAL A 20 -40.21 -4.19 48.22
CA VAL A 20 -38.89 -3.62 48.52
C VAL A 20 -37.78 -4.45 47.86
N LYS A 21 -37.84 -5.79 47.91
CA LYS A 21 -36.87 -6.65 47.20
C LYS A 21 -36.89 -6.43 45.69
N ARG A 22 -38.07 -6.27 45.08
CA ARG A 22 -38.22 -6.01 43.65
C ARG A 22 -37.62 -4.67 43.24
N GLU A 23 -37.91 -3.60 43.99
CA GLU A 23 -37.35 -2.27 43.75
C GLU A 23 -35.83 -2.25 43.94
N LEU A 24 -35.32 -2.95 44.95
CA LEU A 24 -33.88 -3.05 45.19
C LEU A 24 -33.17 -3.76 44.03
N VAL A 25 -33.75 -4.86 43.51
CA VAL A 25 -33.21 -5.59 42.36
C VAL A 25 -33.19 -4.72 41.10
N GLU A 26 -34.27 -3.98 40.83
CA GLU A 26 -34.30 -3.08 39.67
C GLU A 26 -33.34 -1.89 39.81
N MET A 27 -33.17 -1.36 41.03
CA MET A 27 -32.17 -0.33 41.32
C MET A 27 -30.74 -0.84 41.09
N VAL A 28 -30.43 -2.06 41.56
CA VAL A 28 -29.13 -2.71 41.36
C VAL A 28 -28.87 -3.00 39.88
N LYS A 29 -29.86 -3.50 39.13
CA LYS A 29 -29.75 -3.70 37.69
C LYS A 29 -29.45 -2.41 36.95
N ARG A 30 -30.19 -1.32 37.24
CA ARG A 30 -29.95 0.00 36.62
C ARG A 30 -28.53 0.49 36.89
N LYS A 31 -28.05 0.35 38.13
CA LYS A 31 -26.70 0.77 38.52
C LYS A 31 -25.61 -0.09 37.90
N LEU A 32 -25.84 -1.40 37.74
CA LEU A 32 -24.96 -2.31 37.01
C LEU A 32 -24.87 -1.96 35.52
N VAL A 33 -26.00 -1.68 34.87
CA VAL A 33 -26.02 -1.24 33.47
C VAL A 33 -25.25 0.06 33.30
N GLU A 34 -25.46 1.04 34.19
CA GLU A 34 -24.73 2.30 34.17
C GLU A 34 -23.20 2.08 34.34
N MET A 35 -22.79 1.20 35.27
CA MET A 35 -21.38 0.86 35.46
C MET A 35 -20.78 0.12 34.25
N MET A 36 -21.53 -0.80 33.63
CA MET A 36 -21.07 -1.51 32.42
C MET A 36 -20.93 -0.57 31.23
N VAL A 37 -21.86 0.36 31.04
CA VAL A 37 -21.78 1.38 29.98
C VAL A 37 -20.58 2.29 30.21
N LYS A 38 -20.38 2.79 31.44
CA LYS A 38 -19.20 3.60 31.78
C LYS A 38 -17.90 2.84 31.53
N ARG A 39 -17.83 1.57 31.91
CA ARG A 39 -16.66 0.70 31.64
C ARG A 39 -16.41 0.55 30.15
N LYS A 40 -17.44 0.24 29.36
CA LYS A 40 -17.35 0.09 27.89
C LYS A 40 -16.92 1.39 27.21
N LEU A 41 -17.41 2.53 27.70
CA LEU A 41 -17.03 3.85 27.19
C LEU A 41 -15.56 4.14 27.47
N VAL A 42 -15.07 3.82 28.67
CA VAL A 42 -13.65 3.96 29.04
C VAL A 42 -12.78 3.06 28.16
N GLU A 43 -13.16 1.79 27.95
CA GLU A 43 -12.44 0.88 27.04
C GLU A 43 -12.37 1.45 25.62
N MET A 44 -13.48 1.98 25.08
CA MET A 44 -13.54 2.57 23.74
C MET A 44 -12.70 3.85 23.62
N MET A 45 -12.73 4.73 24.61
CA MET A 45 -11.91 5.94 24.65
C MET A 45 -10.42 5.59 24.74
N VAL A 46 -10.06 4.57 25.52
CA VAL A 46 -8.67 4.09 25.62
C VAL A 46 -8.21 3.49 24.29
N CYS A 47 -9.03 2.68 23.62
CA CYS A 47 -8.71 2.15 22.29
C CYS A 47 -8.50 3.27 21.27
N ARG A 48 -9.40 4.27 21.22
CA ARG A 48 -9.27 5.41 20.31
C ARG A 48 -8.03 6.26 20.61
N ALA A 49 -7.75 6.52 21.90
CA ALA A 49 -6.56 7.25 22.31
C ALA A 49 -5.26 6.47 21.97
N LEU A 50 -5.27 5.15 22.12
CA LEU A 50 -4.15 4.28 21.73
C LEU A 50 -3.97 4.26 20.21
N GLU A 51 -5.04 4.20 19.42
CA GLU A 51 -4.97 4.30 17.95
C GLU A 51 -4.36 5.64 17.52
N GLU A 52 -4.84 6.76 18.08
CA GLU A 52 -4.28 8.09 17.81
C GLU A 52 -2.81 8.20 18.24
N LEU A 53 -2.43 7.64 19.39
CA LEU A 53 -1.04 7.60 19.86
C LEU A 53 -0.16 6.69 19.00
N MET A 54 -0.66 5.54 18.55
CA MET A 54 0.05 4.63 17.65
C MET A 54 0.27 5.28 16.28
N VAL A 55 -0.74 5.95 15.73
CA VAL A 55 -0.63 6.71 14.47
C VAL A 55 0.35 7.87 14.61
N LYS A 56 0.26 8.66 15.69
CA LYS A 56 1.24 9.73 15.98
C LYS A 56 2.65 9.19 16.14
N ARG A 57 2.84 8.08 16.85
CA ARG A 57 4.14 7.42 17.02
C ARG A 57 4.71 6.92 15.69
N LYS A 58 3.89 6.28 14.85
CA LYS A 58 4.28 5.78 13.52
C LYS A 58 4.62 6.93 12.57
N LEU A 59 3.85 8.02 12.60
CA LEU A 59 4.16 9.27 11.88
C LEU A 59 5.47 9.91 12.35
N VAL A 60 5.70 10.02 13.65
CA VAL A 60 6.96 10.54 14.21
C VAL A 60 8.13 9.64 13.81
N GLU A 61 7.97 8.32 13.87
CA GLU A 61 9.01 7.38 13.44
C GLU A 61 9.31 7.51 11.94
N MET A 62 8.28 7.66 11.09
CA MET A 62 8.45 7.92 9.66
C MET A 62 9.11 9.28 9.38
N MET A 63 8.71 10.35 10.10
CA MET A 63 9.31 11.68 9.97
C MET A 63 10.77 11.69 10.43
N VAL A 64 11.10 11.01 11.53
CA VAL A 64 12.46 10.87 12.05
C VAL A 64 13.31 10.05 11.09
N LYS A 65 12.81 8.92 10.55
CA LYS A 65 13.49 8.14 9.50
C LYS A 65 13.73 9.00 8.26
N ARG A 66 12.74 9.76 7.80
CA ARG A 66 12.88 10.71 6.67
C ARG A 66 13.93 11.79 6.95
N LYS A 67 13.94 12.38 8.15
CA LYS A 67 14.91 13.42 8.53
C LYS A 67 16.33 12.88 8.73
N LEU A 68 16.46 11.66 9.26
CA LEU A 68 17.73 10.93 9.32
C LEU A 68 18.25 10.63 7.91
N VAL A 69 17.40 10.18 7.00
CA VAL A 69 17.76 9.96 5.59
C VAL A 69 18.20 11.28 4.95
N GLU A 70 17.44 12.38 5.12
CA GLU A 70 17.84 13.71 4.63
C GLU A 70 19.21 14.16 5.21
N MET A 71 19.45 13.98 6.52
CA MET A 71 20.73 14.33 7.15
C MET A 71 21.89 13.45 6.69
N MET A 72 21.69 12.13 6.56
CA MET A 72 22.71 11.21 6.07
C MET A 72 23.07 11.52 4.62
N VAL A 73 22.08 11.85 3.78
CA VAL A 73 22.28 12.26 2.40
C VAL A 73 23.05 13.58 2.34
N CYS A 74 22.69 14.59 3.15
CA CYS A 74 23.44 15.85 3.21
C CYS A 74 24.89 15.66 3.66
N ARG A 75 25.15 14.85 4.71
CA ARG A 75 26.52 14.56 5.15
C ARG A 75 27.32 13.77 4.12
N ALA A 76 26.69 12.78 3.48
CA ALA A 76 27.33 12.02 2.41
C ALA A 76 27.65 12.91 1.20
N LEU A 77 26.75 13.84 0.84
CA LEU A 77 26.98 14.83 -0.22
C LEU A 77 28.09 15.82 0.16
N GLU A 78 28.14 16.32 1.39
CA GLU A 78 29.22 17.19 1.86
C GLU A 78 30.59 16.47 1.80
N GLU A 79 30.67 15.25 2.31
CA GLU A 79 31.89 14.43 2.20
C GLU A 79 32.27 14.16 0.74
N LEU A 80 31.30 13.88 -0.14
CA LEU A 80 31.54 13.60 -1.55
C LEU A 80 31.98 14.87 -2.30
N MET A 81 31.41 16.04 -1.98
CA MET A 81 31.82 17.33 -2.54
C MET A 81 33.23 17.71 -2.09
N VAL A 82 33.58 17.48 -0.82
CA VAL A 82 34.93 17.71 -0.30
C VAL A 82 35.93 16.74 -0.93
N LYS A 83 35.61 15.44 -1.02
CA LYS A 83 36.44 14.44 -1.69
C LYS A 83 36.62 14.76 -3.18
N LYS A 84 35.56 15.19 -3.88
CA LYS A 84 35.62 15.61 -5.29
C LYS A 84 36.48 16.87 -5.47
N ALA A 85 36.33 17.89 -4.63
CA ALA A 85 37.14 19.11 -4.69
C ALA A 85 38.63 18.83 -4.40
N LEU A 86 38.91 17.97 -3.41
CA LEU A 86 40.28 17.53 -3.10
C LEU A 86 40.86 16.71 -4.26
N LEU A 87 40.08 15.79 -4.84
CA LEU A 87 40.47 14.99 -5.99
C LEU A 87 40.75 15.90 -7.20
N GLU A 88 39.92 16.90 -7.48
CA GLU A 88 40.16 17.88 -8.55
C GLU A 88 41.43 18.70 -8.31
N LEU A 89 41.73 19.09 -7.07
CA LEU A 89 42.96 19.82 -6.72
C LEU A 89 44.21 18.93 -6.87
N ILE A 90 44.14 17.68 -6.43
CA ILE A 90 45.22 16.69 -6.58
C ILE A 90 45.42 16.39 -8.06
N VAL A 91 44.35 16.13 -8.81
CA VAL A 91 44.38 15.88 -10.25
C VAL A 91 44.93 17.09 -11.00
N LYS A 92 44.49 18.33 -10.71
CA LYS A 92 45.06 19.55 -11.32
C LYS A 92 46.56 19.73 -11.00
N ARG A 93 47.00 19.43 -9.77
CA ARG A 93 48.43 19.47 -9.39
C ARG A 93 49.26 18.41 -10.09
N VAL A 94 48.71 17.21 -10.28
CA VAL A 94 49.39 16.08 -10.93
C VAL A 94 49.38 16.20 -12.46
N LEU A 95 48.30 16.71 -13.06
CA LEU A 95 48.13 16.97 -14.50
C LEU A 95 49.05 18.06 -15.06
N LYS A 96 49.63 18.90 -14.20
CA LYS A 96 50.64 19.89 -14.59
C LYS A 96 52.01 19.24 -14.86
N ARG A 97 52.20 17.96 -14.51
CA ARG A 97 53.52 17.31 -14.48
C ARG A 97 53.69 16.10 -15.40
N SER A 98 52.65 15.54 -16.01
CA SER A 98 52.79 14.43 -16.96
C SER A 98 51.54 14.26 -17.86
N THR A 99 51.74 14.10 -19.17
CA THR A 99 50.70 13.82 -20.18
C THR A 99 50.20 12.37 -20.15
N GLU A 100 51.02 11.44 -19.65
CA GLU A 100 50.69 10.00 -19.54
C GLU A 100 49.65 9.70 -18.45
N LEU A 101 49.54 10.54 -17.41
CA LEU A 101 48.61 10.31 -16.30
C LEU A 101 47.16 10.72 -16.60
N ARG A 102 46.89 11.40 -17.72
CA ARG A 102 45.54 11.80 -18.16
C ARG A 102 44.70 10.59 -18.54
N TYR A 103 45.31 9.62 -19.22
CA TYR A 103 44.61 8.45 -19.74
C TYR A 103 44.30 7.42 -18.65
N THR A 104 45.19 7.24 -17.68
CA THR A 104 44.99 6.31 -16.56
C THR A 104 43.92 6.78 -15.56
N LEU A 105 43.85 8.09 -15.28
CA LEU A 105 42.80 8.67 -14.43
C LEU A 105 41.41 8.71 -15.09
N ALA A 106 41.34 8.90 -16.41
CA ALA A 106 40.08 8.80 -17.16
C ALA A 106 39.51 7.37 -17.15
N MET A 107 40.37 6.35 -17.15
CA MET A 107 39.96 4.96 -16.93
C MET A 107 39.50 4.73 -15.48
N MET A 108 40.26 5.20 -14.47
CA MET A 108 39.88 5.00 -13.06
C MET A 108 38.61 5.75 -12.65
N SER A 109 38.30 6.91 -13.25
CA SER A 109 37.04 7.62 -13.02
C SER A 109 35.83 6.85 -13.59
N LEU A 110 35.96 6.17 -14.73
CA LEU A 110 34.93 5.24 -15.21
C LEU A 110 34.68 4.10 -14.21
N PHE A 111 35.74 3.50 -13.66
CA PHE A 111 35.61 2.38 -12.71
C PHE A 111 35.01 2.77 -11.35
N VAL A 112 35.04 4.03 -10.95
CA VAL A 112 34.47 4.50 -9.68
C VAL A 112 33.09 5.13 -9.89
N TYR A 113 32.91 5.94 -10.93
CA TYR A 113 31.63 6.61 -11.19
C TYR A 113 30.59 5.68 -11.83
N VAL A 114 30.96 4.69 -12.63
CA VAL A 114 29.98 3.76 -13.23
C VAL A 114 29.32 2.87 -12.16
N PRO A 115 30.05 2.24 -11.22
CA PRO A 115 29.41 1.52 -10.11
C PRO A 115 28.61 2.45 -9.20
N PHE A 116 29.10 3.67 -8.94
CA PHE A 116 28.39 4.64 -8.11
C PHE A 116 27.10 5.16 -8.77
N LEU A 117 27.12 5.38 -10.09
CA LEU A 117 25.94 5.67 -10.91
C LEU A 117 24.99 4.47 -10.98
N LEU A 118 25.49 3.23 -11.05
CA LEU A 118 24.68 2.02 -10.98
C LEU A 118 24.02 1.83 -9.60
N VAL A 119 24.71 2.20 -8.51
CA VAL A 119 24.16 2.17 -7.13
C VAL A 119 23.12 3.28 -6.93
N LEU A 120 23.35 4.48 -7.46
CA LEU A 120 22.37 5.57 -7.47
C LEU A 120 21.17 5.26 -8.39
N CYS A 121 21.38 4.55 -9.49
CA CYS A 121 20.31 4.06 -10.36
C CYS A 121 19.51 2.92 -9.68
N GLY A 122 20.19 2.04 -8.92
CA GLY A 122 19.59 0.90 -8.22
C GLY A 122 18.82 1.24 -6.94
N THR A 123 18.87 2.49 -6.45
CA THR A 123 18.16 2.94 -5.24
C THR A 123 16.94 3.80 -5.51
N ALA A 124 16.60 4.05 -6.78
CA ALA A 124 15.36 4.68 -7.21
C ALA A 124 14.39 3.67 -7.84
N ALA A 125 14.29 2.46 -7.27
CA ALA A 125 13.23 1.53 -7.64
C ALA A 125 11.90 2.11 -7.12
N GLY A 126 11.17 2.80 -8.01
CA GLY A 126 9.77 3.14 -7.74
C GLY A 126 8.97 1.87 -7.48
N LEU A 127 8.01 1.93 -6.55
CA LEU A 127 7.13 0.80 -6.24
C LEU A 127 6.39 0.36 -7.51
N THR A 128 6.30 -0.94 -7.76
CA THR A 128 5.53 -1.47 -8.89
C THR A 128 4.05 -1.28 -8.65
N LYS A 129 3.42 -0.42 -9.47
CA LYS A 129 1.99 -0.16 -9.40
C LYS A 129 1.18 -1.12 -10.25
N GLU A 130 0.11 -1.64 -9.68
CA GLU A 130 -1.02 -2.19 -10.41
C GLU A 130 -2.09 -1.12 -10.56
N TYR A 131 -2.60 -0.95 -11.78
CA TYR A 131 -3.73 -0.08 -12.07
C TYR A 131 -5.00 -0.90 -12.18
N VAL A 132 -6.08 -0.36 -11.62
CA VAL A 132 -7.40 -1.00 -11.62
C VAL A 132 -8.42 -0.03 -12.19
N TYR A 133 -9.03 -0.42 -13.30
CA TYR A 133 -10.14 0.32 -13.90
C TYR A 133 -11.44 0.04 -13.15
N VAL A 134 -12.12 1.10 -12.76
CA VAL A 134 -13.43 1.05 -12.12
C VAL A 134 -14.44 1.72 -13.05
N SER A 135 -15.41 0.94 -13.53
CA SER A 135 -16.42 1.41 -14.49
C SER A 135 -17.56 2.20 -13.86
N GLU A 136 -17.60 2.34 -12.53
CA GLU A 136 -18.57 3.18 -11.83
C GLU A 136 -18.36 4.67 -12.16
N LEU A 137 -19.43 5.41 -12.39
CA LEU A 137 -19.36 6.84 -12.70
C LEU A 137 -19.42 7.65 -11.41
N LYS A 138 -18.33 8.37 -11.10
CA LYS A 138 -18.20 9.19 -9.89
C LYS A 138 -17.52 10.51 -10.19
N THR A 139 -17.78 11.52 -9.34
CA THR A 139 -16.99 12.77 -9.38
C THR A 139 -15.52 12.47 -9.05
N TRP A 140 -14.60 13.39 -9.36
CA TRP A 140 -13.19 13.18 -9.02
C TRP A 140 -13.01 12.89 -7.52
N ASN A 141 -13.66 13.67 -6.65
CA ASN A 141 -13.57 13.49 -5.20
C ASN A 141 -14.15 12.14 -4.75
N ASP A 142 -15.31 11.75 -5.27
CA ASP A 142 -15.95 10.48 -4.88
C ASP A 142 -15.18 9.26 -5.39
N SER A 143 -14.58 9.37 -6.58
CA SER A 143 -13.67 8.34 -7.10
C SER A 143 -12.42 8.18 -6.22
N GLN A 144 -11.89 9.29 -5.69
CA GLN A 144 -10.77 9.26 -4.75
C GLN A 144 -11.13 8.53 -3.45
N ILE A 145 -12.29 8.88 -2.87
CA ILE A 145 -12.79 8.23 -1.66
C ILE A 145 -12.95 6.73 -1.91
N PHE A 146 -13.54 6.35 -3.04
CA PHE A 146 -13.68 4.95 -3.41
C PHE A 146 -12.33 4.23 -3.51
N CYS A 147 -11.35 4.82 -4.21
CA CYS A 147 -10.04 4.20 -4.36
C CYS A 147 -9.33 4.03 -3.01
N ARG A 148 -9.45 4.98 -2.08
CA ARG A 148 -8.86 4.87 -0.73
C ARG A 148 -9.51 3.81 0.15
N GLN A 149 -10.77 3.47 -0.12
CA GLN A 149 -11.51 2.45 0.64
C GLN A 149 -11.19 1.03 0.15
N ASN A 150 -10.89 0.87 -1.14
CA ASN A 150 -10.78 -0.44 -1.79
C ASN A 150 -9.36 -0.76 -2.31
N TYR A 151 -8.52 0.26 -2.49
CA TYR A 151 -7.18 0.21 -3.05
C TYR A 151 -6.29 1.21 -2.30
N MET A 152 -5.21 1.71 -2.93
CA MET A 152 -4.40 2.76 -2.33
C MET A 152 -4.99 4.15 -2.54
N ASP A 153 -5.17 4.58 -3.79
CA ASP A 153 -5.78 5.87 -4.16
C ASP A 153 -6.01 5.93 -5.70
N LEU A 154 -6.43 7.08 -6.22
CA LEU A 154 -6.46 7.39 -7.65
C LEU A 154 -5.06 7.28 -8.27
N ALA A 155 -5.01 6.79 -9.52
CA ALA A 155 -3.78 6.47 -10.24
C ALA A 155 -2.80 7.65 -10.34
N ILE A 156 -1.54 7.40 -9.99
CA ILE A 156 -0.40 8.30 -10.19
C ILE A 156 0.50 7.72 -11.29
N ILE A 157 0.70 8.47 -12.38
CA ILE A 157 1.42 7.99 -13.57
C ILE A 157 2.70 8.81 -13.77
N MET A 158 3.85 8.16 -13.66
CA MET A 158 5.16 8.82 -13.65
C MET A 158 6.00 8.53 -14.90
N SER A 159 5.54 7.64 -15.79
CA SER A 159 6.27 7.26 -17.00
C SER A 159 5.33 6.78 -18.11
N LEU A 160 5.85 6.71 -19.33
CA LEU A 160 5.12 6.13 -20.48
C LEU A 160 4.81 4.64 -20.27
N GLU A 161 5.66 3.91 -19.55
CA GLU A 161 5.42 2.50 -19.23
C GLU A 161 4.25 2.34 -18.25
N GLU A 162 4.19 3.19 -17.22
CA GLU A 162 3.03 3.25 -16.32
C GLU A 162 1.74 3.64 -17.07
N GLN A 163 1.80 4.59 -18.02
CA GLN A 163 0.66 4.93 -18.86
C GLN A 163 0.17 3.72 -19.67
N LYS A 164 1.08 2.95 -20.28
CA LYS A 164 0.72 1.74 -21.03
C LYS A 164 0.04 0.69 -20.13
N ARG A 165 0.58 0.46 -18.93
CA ARG A 165 0.00 -0.45 -17.93
C ARG A 165 -1.40 -0.01 -17.49
N LEU A 166 -1.59 1.28 -17.26
CA LEU A 166 -2.91 1.85 -16.94
C LEU A 166 -3.91 1.57 -18.08
N LEU A 167 -3.55 1.86 -19.33
CA LEU A 167 -4.43 1.62 -20.47
C LEU A 167 -4.74 0.13 -20.67
N SER A 168 -3.80 -0.79 -20.40
CA SER A 168 -4.07 -2.23 -20.49
C SER A 168 -5.03 -2.75 -19.41
N SER A 169 -5.20 -2.02 -18.31
CA SER A 169 -6.17 -2.39 -17.26
C SER A 169 -7.60 -1.90 -17.56
N GLY A 170 -7.78 -1.03 -18.56
CA GLY A 170 -9.08 -0.50 -18.96
C GLY A 170 -9.88 -1.44 -19.87
N THR A 171 -11.12 -1.06 -20.17
CA THR A 171 -12.00 -1.81 -21.09
C THR A 171 -11.99 -1.24 -22.50
N GLN A 172 -12.36 -2.07 -23.49
CA GLN A 172 -12.54 -1.62 -24.86
C GLN A 172 -13.62 -0.52 -24.92
N GLY A 173 -13.29 0.62 -25.54
CA GLY A 173 -14.18 1.79 -25.58
C GLY A 173 -14.05 2.76 -24.40
N MET A 174 -13.03 2.60 -23.54
CA MET A 174 -12.70 3.60 -22.52
C MET A 174 -12.46 4.98 -23.14
N ILE A 175 -13.22 5.98 -22.66
CA ILE A 175 -13.14 7.36 -23.14
C ILE A 175 -12.32 8.19 -22.15
N ASN A 176 -12.97 8.76 -21.14
CA ASN A 176 -12.35 9.63 -20.14
C ASN A 176 -12.52 8.99 -18.77
N SER A 177 -11.40 8.76 -18.08
CA SER A 177 -11.41 8.16 -16.74
C SER A 177 -10.55 8.95 -15.78
N TRP A 178 -11.03 9.23 -14.57
CA TRP A 178 -10.28 10.02 -13.60
C TRP A 178 -8.94 9.37 -13.23
N ILE A 179 -7.93 10.23 -13.11
CA ILE A 179 -6.62 9.91 -12.53
C ILE A 179 -6.31 10.91 -11.42
N GLY A 180 -5.28 10.64 -10.63
CA GLY A 180 -4.95 11.39 -9.42
C GLY A 180 -4.34 12.79 -9.63
N LEU A 181 -4.35 13.33 -10.85
CA LEU A 181 -3.70 14.60 -11.18
C LEU A 181 -4.67 15.78 -11.05
N LEU A 182 -4.20 16.86 -10.44
CA LEU A 182 -4.95 18.07 -10.11
C LEU A 182 -4.18 19.33 -10.51
N LYS A 183 -4.91 20.38 -10.85
CA LYS A 183 -4.30 21.70 -11.07
C LYS A 183 -3.74 22.22 -9.75
N ASN A 184 -2.51 22.71 -9.78
CA ASN A 184 -1.97 23.43 -8.64
C ASN A 184 -2.49 24.88 -8.65
N PRO A 185 -3.15 25.37 -7.58
CA PRO A 185 -3.64 26.74 -7.54
C PRO A 185 -2.52 27.80 -7.41
N ILE A 186 -1.30 27.39 -7.03
CA ILE A 186 -0.19 28.30 -6.71
C ILE A 186 0.94 28.23 -7.76
N SER A 187 0.99 27.18 -8.57
CA SER A 187 2.02 26.94 -9.58
C SER A 187 1.38 26.71 -10.95
N PRO A 188 2.04 27.08 -12.07
CA PRO A 188 1.57 26.68 -13.39
C PRO A 188 1.53 25.15 -13.56
N ASN A 189 2.32 24.41 -12.78
CA ASN A 189 2.47 22.96 -12.91
C ASN A 189 1.31 22.20 -12.25
N TRP A 190 1.13 20.94 -12.64
CA TRP A 190 0.13 20.06 -12.05
C TRP A 190 0.71 19.29 -10.86
N LYS A 191 -0.15 18.88 -9.93
CA LYS A 191 0.25 18.08 -8.77
C LYS A 191 -0.58 16.81 -8.68
N TRP A 192 0.06 15.73 -8.26
CA TRP A 192 -0.65 14.52 -7.86
C TRP A 192 -1.37 14.75 -6.54
N TRP A 193 -2.33 13.90 -6.22
CA TRP A 193 -3.09 13.98 -4.98
C TRP A 193 -2.21 13.90 -3.73
N ASP A 194 -1.04 13.26 -3.81
CA ASP A 194 -0.06 13.15 -2.72
C ASP A 194 0.77 14.44 -2.52
N GLY A 195 0.51 15.46 -3.33
CA GLY A 195 1.18 16.75 -3.30
C GLY A 195 2.48 16.80 -4.10
N THR A 196 2.92 15.69 -4.70
CA THR A 196 4.10 15.68 -5.56
C THR A 196 3.81 16.39 -6.88
N GLU A 197 4.78 17.16 -7.34
CA GLU A 197 4.68 17.88 -8.61
C GLU A 197 4.86 16.91 -9.78
N ALA A 198 3.97 17.01 -10.78
CA ALA A 198 4.05 16.18 -11.96
C ALA A 198 5.21 16.62 -12.87
N LYS A 199 6.07 15.66 -13.21
CA LYS A 199 7.22 15.84 -14.12
C LYS A 199 7.00 15.18 -15.48
N TYR A 200 6.01 14.29 -15.57
CA TYR A 200 5.64 13.56 -16.76
C TYR A 200 4.22 13.98 -17.16
N TYR A 201 4.03 14.20 -18.46
CA TYR A 201 2.76 14.61 -19.05
C TYR A 201 2.56 13.90 -20.38
N ILE A 202 1.34 13.47 -20.65
CA ILE A 202 0.93 12.95 -21.95
C ILE A 202 -0.41 13.57 -22.36
N TRP A 203 -0.45 14.90 -22.39
CA TRP A 203 -1.64 15.64 -22.80
C TRP A 203 -2.08 15.24 -24.21
N LYS A 204 -3.39 15.15 -24.40
CA LYS A 204 -3.99 15.04 -25.73
C LYS A 204 -3.68 16.31 -26.52
N SER A 205 -3.71 16.23 -27.85
CA SER A 205 -3.61 17.43 -28.70
C SER A 205 -4.63 18.48 -28.24
N THR A 206 -4.20 19.74 -28.17
CA THR A 206 -4.99 20.91 -27.68
C THR A 206 -5.29 20.92 -26.18
N GLN A 207 -4.68 20.04 -25.39
CA GLN A 207 -4.85 19.99 -23.93
C GLN A 207 -3.54 20.32 -23.20
N PRO A 208 -3.59 20.79 -21.94
CA PRO A 208 -4.80 21.27 -21.28
C PRO A 208 -5.31 22.57 -21.94
N ASP A 209 -6.63 22.75 -22.07
CA ASP A 209 -7.21 23.95 -22.67
C ASP A 209 -7.60 25.02 -21.64
N TYR A 210 -7.38 24.73 -20.35
CA TYR A 210 -7.46 25.66 -19.22
C TYR A 210 -8.80 26.39 -19.14
N ARG A 211 -9.89 25.71 -19.46
CA ARG A 211 -11.23 26.28 -19.27
C ARG A 211 -11.47 26.52 -17.78
N VAL A 212 -12.37 27.46 -17.52
CA VAL A 212 -12.73 27.85 -16.16
C VAL A 212 -13.22 26.62 -15.37
N ASN A 213 -12.59 26.36 -14.22
CA ASN A 213 -12.89 25.28 -13.29
C ASN A 213 -12.52 23.84 -13.75
N GLU A 214 -11.73 23.68 -14.81
CA GLU A 214 -11.19 22.38 -15.21
C GLU A 214 -9.90 22.05 -14.43
N ASN A 215 -10.06 21.78 -13.14
CA ASN A 215 -8.95 21.58 -12.21
C ASN A 215 -8.59 20.10 -11.97
N CYS A 216 -9.29 19.17 -12.60
CA CYS A 216 -9.08 17.73 -12.47
C CYS A 216 -8.68 17.13 -13.81
N VAL A 217 -8.04 15.96 -13.81
CA VAL A 217 -7.52 15.35 -15.04
C VAL A 217 -8.08 13.96 -15.25
N CYS A 218 -8.50 13.69 -16.47
CA CYS A 218 -8.89 12.37 -16.92
C CYS A 218 -7.89 11.82 -17.95
N ALA A 219 -7.72 10.50 -17.96
CA ALA A 219 -6.94 9.76 -18.94
C ALA A 219 -7.84 9.09 -19.98
N SER A 220 -7.36 9.06 -21.22
CA SER A 220 -7.96 8.40 -22.37
C SER A 220 -6.91 7.65 -23.18
N LEU A 221 -7.33 6.88 -24.19
CA LEU A 221 -6.41 6.26 -25.16
C LEU A 221 -5.54 7.30 -25.89
N GLY A 222 -6.05 8.53 -26.08
CA GLY A 222 -5.37 9.61 -26.79
C GLY A 222 -4.50 10.52 -25.92
N GLY A 223 -4.36 10.22 -24.62
CA GLY A 223 -3.66 11.06 -23.65
C GLY A 223 -4.58 11.64 -22.59
N TRP A 224 -4.06 12.61 -21.84
CA TRP A 224 -4.74 13.26 -20.71
C TRP A 224 -5.46 14.53 -21.14
N SER A 225 -6.48 14.92 -20.38
CA SER A 225 -7.25 16.13 -20.59
C SER A 225 -7.65 16.72 -19.23
N ASP A 226 -7.55 18.05 -19.10
CA ASP A 226 -8.17 18.72 -17.97
C ASP A 226 -9.69 18.71 -18.13
N TYR A 227 -10.39 18.66 -17.00
CA TYR A 227 -11.83 18.44 -16.99
C TYR A 227 -12.48 18.94 -15.70
N LEU A 228 -13.78 19.19 -15.79
CA LEU A 228 -14.61 19.64 -14.67
C LEU A 228 -14.71 18.55 -13.59
N CYS A 229 -14.15 18.82 -12.41
CA CYS A 229 -14.07 17.87 -11.29
C CYS A 229 -15.40 17.25 -10.86
N ASN A 230 -16.50 17.99 -11.05
CA ASN A 230 -17.84 17.57 -10.65
C ASN A 230 -18.52 16.67 -11.69
N THR A 231 -17.88 16.40 -12.84
CA THR A 231 -18.41 15.44 -13.80
C THR A 231 -18.26 14.02 -13.28
N THR A 232 -19.26 13.17 -13.51
CA THR A 232 -19.19 11.76 -13.16
C THR A 232 -18.55 10.96 -14.29
N LEU A 233 -17.36 10.40 -14.04
CA LEU A 233 -16.61 9.56 -14.98
C LEU A 233 -16.22 8.24 -14.31
N ALA A 234 -15.90 7.23 -15.13
CA ALA A 234 -15.13 6.08 -14.69
C ALA A 234 -13.76 6.53 -14.16
N PHE A 235 -13.00 5.66 -13.50
CA PHE A 235 -11.76 6.08 -12.87
C PHE A 235 -10.75 4.95 -12.70
N PHE A 236 -9.48 5.33 -12.56
CA PHE A 236 -8.41 4.40 -12.28
C PHE A 236 -7.93 4.55 -10.85
N CYS A 237 -8.01 3.46 -10.10
CA CYS A 237 -7.29 3.31 -8.86
C CYS A 237 -5.91 2.71 -9.11
N TYR A 238 -5.03 2.77 -8.11
CA TYR A 238 -3.82 1.96 -8.08
C TYR A 238 -3.58 1.32 -6.72
N ARG A 239 -2.74 0.31 -6.71
CA ARG A 239 -2.13 -0.29 -5.52
C ARG A 239 -0.70 -0.72 -5.81
N ASN A 240 0.10 -0.94 -4.78
CA ASN A 240 1.52 -1.25 -4.93
C ASN A 240 1.78 -2.72 -4.67
N TRP A 241 2.54 -3.35 -5.57
CA TRP A 241 3.15 -4.64 -5.34
C TRP A 241 4.49 -4.43 -4.66
N ILE A 242 4.73 -5.16 -3.58
CA ILE A 242 5.87 -4.93 -2.70
C ILE A 242 6.56 -6.25 -2.41
N LEU A 243 7.78 -6.42 -2.91
CA LEU A 243 8.65 -7.49 -2.43
C LEU A 243 9.17 -7.18 -1.02
N VAL A 244 8.75 -7.97 -0.05
CA VAL A 244 9.24 -7.93 1.33
C VAL A 244 10.42 -8.88 1.49
N LYS A 245 11.59 -8.30 1.75
CA LYS A 245 12.87 -9.03 1.93
C LYS A 245 13.07 -9.52 3.36
N GLU A 246 12.05 -10.17 3.92
CA GLU A 246 12.10 -10.81 5.24
C GLU A 246 11.86 -12.32 5.10
N ASN A 247 12.65 -13.14 5.80
CA ASN A 247 12.50 -14.59 5.77
C ASN A 247 11.37 -15.03 6.73
N LYS A 248 10.22 -15.41 6.17
CA LYS A 248 9.02 -15.82 6.94
C LYS A 248 8.41 -17.10 6.39
N THR A 249 7.74 -17.85 7.26
CA THR A 249 6.84 -18.93 6.81
C THR A 249 5.68 -18.33 6.03
N TRP A 250 4.93 -19.16 5.29
CA TRP A 250 3.81 -18.65 4.49
C TRP A 250 2.74 -17.96 5.35
N GLU A 251 2.41 -18.53 6.52
CA GLU A 251 1.42 -17.97 7.44
C GLU A 251 1.92 -16.65 8.08
N GLU A 252 3.18 -16.61 8.52
CA GLU A 252 3.80 -15.38 9.04
C GLU A 252 3.85 -14.26 7.98
N ALA A 253 4.10 -14.63 6.72
CA ALA A 253 4.11 -13.70 5.59
C ALA A 253 2.71 -13.15 5.30
N GLN A 254 1.69 -14.01 5.31
CA GLN A 254 0.30 -13.59 5.15
C GLN A 254 -0.13 -12.61 6.24
N ASP A 255 0.15 -12.94 7.50
CA ASP A 255 -0.15 -12.07 8.62
C ASP A 255 0.59 -10.74 8.54
N PHE A 256 1.83 -10.75 8.03
CA PHE A 256 2.57 -9.52 7.79
C PHE A 256 1.89 -8.65 6.74
N CYS A 257 1.53 -9.22 5.59
CA CYS A 257 0.89 -8.46 4.52
C CYS A 257 -0.46 -7.89 4.97
N ARG A 258 -1.30 -8.66 5.68
CA ARG A 258 -2.60 -8.18 6.19
C ARG A 258 -2.49 -7.08 7.25
N ARG A 259 -1.38 -7.03 7.99
CA ARG A 259 -1.14 -6.00 9.02
C ARG A 259 -0.53 -4.71 8.47
N ASN A 260 0.23 -4.78 7.39
CA ASN A 260 1.00 -3.65 6.87
C ASN A 260 0.54 -3.17 5.48
N HIS A 261 -0.15 -4.04 4.75
CA HIS A 261 -0.62 -3.90 3.37
C HIS A 261 -2.05 -4.50 3.27
N HIS A 262 -2.46 -5.03 2.12
CA HIS A 262 -3.74 -5.70 1.98
C HIS A 262 -3.64 -7.21 2.26
N ASP A 263 -2.88 -7.95 1.46
CA ASP A 263 -2.66 -9.40 1.62
C ASP A 263 -1.44 -9.86 0.79
N LEU A 264 -1.09 -11.15 0.82
CA LEU A 264 -0.14 -11.76 -0.10
C LEU A 264 -0.64 -11.69 -1.54
N ALA A 265 0.24 -11.37 -2.49
CA ALA A 265 -0.04 -11.19 -3.91
C ALA A 265 -0.88 -12.30 -4.56
N ALA A 266 -2.07 -11.95 -5.04
CA ALA A 266 -2.91 -12.80 -5.89
C ALA A 266 -2.62 -12.53 -7.38
N GLN A 267 -2.20 -13.55 -8.12
CA GLN A 267 -1.85 -13.46 -9.53
C GLN A 267 -2.95 -14.10 -10.38
N THR A 268 -4.02 -13.35 -10.61
CA THR A 268 -5.26 -13.82 -11.26
C THR A 268 -5.37 -13.40 -12.72
N SER A 269 -4.40 -12.64 -13.22
CA SER A 269 -4.30 -12.21 -14.61
C SER A 269 -2.84 -12.18 -15.10
N PRO A 270 -2.60 -12.26 -16.43
CA PRO A 270 -1.25 -12.16 -16.99
C PRO A 270 -0.53 -10.86 -16.63
N THR A 271 -1.27 -9.76 -16.43
CA THR A 271 -0.72 -8.49 -15.97
C THR A 271 -0.18 -8.63 -14.55
N GLN A 272 -0.94 -9.24 -13.64
CA GLN A 272 -0.50 -9.46 -12.26
C GLN A 272 0.68 -10.43 -12.17
N GLU A 273 0.74 -11.45 -13.03
CA GLU A 273 1.91 -12.32 -13.17
C GLU A 273 3.16 -11.54 -13.55
N SER A 274 3.05 -10.65 -14.55
CA SER A 274 4.16 -9.81 -14.98
C SER A 274 4.62 -8.84 -13.89
N LEU A 275 3.70 -8.29 -13.09
CA LEU A 275 4.02 -7.43 -11.95
C LEU A 275 4.72 -8.22 -10.83
N ALA A 276 4.28 -9.46 -10.58
CA ALA A 276 4.92 -10.36 -9.64
C ALA A 276 6.36 -10.65 -10.05
N ASP A 277 6.58 -10.95 -11.34
CA ASP A 277 7.93 -11.22 -11.88
C ASP A 277 8.83 -9.98 -11.82
N LEU A 278 8.29 -8.79 -12.10
CA LEU A 278 9.02 -7.52 -12.01
C LEU A 278 9.49 -7.24 -10.57
N GLU A 279 8.62 -7.42 -9.58
CA GLU A 279 8.98 -7.23 -8.16
C GLU A 279 9.90 -8.34 -7.65
N ALA A 280 9.64 -9.59 -8.04
CA ALA A 280 10.43 -10.75 -7.64
C ALA A 280 11.88 -10.69 -8.14
N ALA A 281 12.17 -9.98 -9.24
CA ALA A 281 13.53 -9.79 -9.75
C ALA A 281 14.50 -9.18 -8.71
N GLY A 282 13.99 -8.47 -7.69
CA GLY A 282 14.78 -7.96 -6.58
C GLY A 282 15.08 -8.96 -5.46
N SER A 283 14.62 -10.21 -5.57
CA SER A 283 14.76 -11.25 -4.56
C SER A 283 16.15 -11.90 -4.57
N GLN A 284 16.53 -12.46 -3.43
CA GLN A 284 17.74 -13.29 -3.28
C GLN A 284 17.40 -14.78 -3.17
N THR A 285 16.12 -15.12 -3.00
CA THR A 285 15.64 -16.50 -2.97
C THR A 285 15.21 -16.92 -4.37
N ASP A 286 15.34 -18.21 -4.70
CA ASP A 286 14.85 -18.73 -6.00
C ASP A 286 13.33 -18.68 -6.14
N SER A 287 12.62 -18.47 -5.03
CA SER A 287 11.17 -18.42 -4.97
C SER A 287 10.70 -17.46 -3.88
N VAL A 288 9.54 -16.85 -4.12
CA VAL A 288 8.89 -15.94 -3.17
C VAL A 288 7.48 -16.41 -2.86
N TRP A 289 7.05 -16.23 -1.60
CA TRP A 289 5.66 -16.51 -1.25
C TRP A 289 4.71 -15.54 -1.94
N VAL A 290 3.60 -16.11 -2.37
CA VAL A 290 2.47 -15.43 -2.98
C VAL A 290 1.19 -15.95 -2.35
N GLY A 291 0.05 -15.33 -2.64
CA GLY A 291 -1.23 -15.60 -1.96
C GLY A 291 -1.85 -16.96 -2.28
N LEU A 292 -1.11 -17.92 -2.80
CA LEU A 292 -1.62 -19.21 -3.26
C LEU A 292 -1.64 -20.21 -2.10
N GLN A 293 -2.79 -20.84 -1.84
CA GLN A 293 -2.97 -21.82 -0.76
C GLN A 293 -3.93 -22.94 -1.15
N PHE A 294 -3.67 -24.16 -0.68
CA PHE A 294 -4.56 -25.31 -0.86
C PHE A 294 -5.42 -25.52 0.38
N ILE A 295 -6.73 -25.26 0.24
CA ILE A 295 -7.72 -25.40 1.31
C ILE A 295 -8.93 -26.15 0.74
N ASP A 296 -9.52 -27.05 1.54
CA ASP A 296 -10.75 -27.78 1.19
C ASP A 296 -10.72 -28.49 -0.18
N GLY A 297 -9.57 -29.09 -0.51
CA GLY A 297 -9.39 -29.88 -1.72
C GLY A 297 -9.15 -29.06 -2.99
N LYS A 298 -8.96 -27.73 -2.89
CA LYS A 298 -8.73 -26.84 -4.04
C LYS A 298 -7.69 -25.78 -3.74
N TRP A 299 -7.10 -25.23 -4.80
CA TRP A 299 -6.21 -24.08 -4.72
C TRP A 299 -7.00 -22.77 -4.82
N PHE A 300 -6.69 -21.84 -3.92
CA PHE A 300 -7.24 -20.49 -3.89
C PHE A 300 -6.13 -19.45 -3.76
N TRP A 301 -6.42 -18.26 -4.27
CA TRP A 301 -5.68 -17.06 -3.96
C TRP A 301 -6.16 -16.45 -2.64
N SER A 302 -5.32 -15.65 -2.01
CA SER A 302 -5.55 -14.94 -0.75
C SER A 302 -6.78 -14.03 -0.80
N ASN A 303 -7.08 -13.50 -1.99
CA ASN A 303 -8.30 -12.73 -2.29
C ASN A 303 -9.55 -13.61 -2.50
N SER A 304 -9.48 -14.89 -2.13
CA SER A 304 -10.55 -15.91 -2.25
C SER A 304 -10.95 -16.27 -3.69
N GLN A 305 -10.19 -15.85 -4.70
CA GLN A 305 -10.45 -16.27 -6.08
C GLN A 305 -9.88 -17.67 -6.35
N PRO A 306 -10.60 -18.52 -7.11
CA PRO A 306 -10.09 -19.84 -7.48
C PRO A 306 -8.92 -19.70 -8.46
N VAL A 307 -8.03 -20.68 -8.43
CA VAL A 307 -6.95 -20.78 -9.40
C VAL A 307 -7.48 -21.32 -10.73
N ASN A 308 -7.00 -20.78 -11.85
CA ASN A 308 -7.31 -21.29 -13.18
C ASN A 308 -6.84 -22.75 -13.32
N SER A 309 -7.65 -23.62 -13.93
CA SER A 309 -7.32 -25.04 -14.15
C SER A 309 -6.07 -25.28 -14.98
N LEU A 310 -5.57 -24.25 -15.68
CA LEU A 310 -4.34 -24.30 -16.46
C LEU A 310 -3.04 -24.20 -15.63
N VAL A 311 -3.14 -23.93 -14.33
CA VAL A 311 -1.97 -23.83 -13.45
C VAL A 311 -1.48 -25.24 -13.07
N PRO A 312 -0.20 -25.59 -13.31
CA PRO A 312 0.34 -26.95 -13.12
C PRO A 312 0.63 -27.27 -11.65
N LEU A 313 -0.37 -27.16 -10.78
CA LEU A 313 -0.27 -27.50 -9.36
C LEU A 313 -0.86 -28.89 -9.10
N PRO A 314 -0.33 -29.63 -8.10
CA PRO A 314 -0.88 -30.93 -7.74
C PRO A 314 -2.31 -30.78 -7.23
N SER A 315 -3.21 -31.69 -7.65
CA SER A 315 -4.61 -31.69 -7.20
C SER A 315 -4.77 -32.08 -5.72
N CYS A 316 -3.81 -32.81 -5.15
CA CYS A 316 -3.82 -33.21 -3.74
C CYS A 316 -2.39 -33.21 -3.15
N PRO A 317 -1.83 -32.02 -2.84
CA PRO A 317 -0.52 -31.91 -2.20
C PRO A 317 -0.54 -32.49 -0.78
N LYS A 318 0.60 -33.03 -0.35
CA LYS A 318 0.85 -33.40 1.05
C LYS A 318 0.58 -32.20 1.97
N PRO A 319 0.12 -32.41 3.23
CA PRO A 319 -0.25 -31.31 4.13
C PRO A 319 0.79 -30.20 4.27
N ALA A 320 2.07 -30.55 4.38
CA ALA A 320 3.16 -29.57 4.47
C ALA A 320 3.30 -28.70 3.20
N TYR A 321 2.95 -29.22 2.03
CA TYR A 321 3.17 -28.57 0.74
C TYR A 321 1.92 -27.88 0.17
N ARG A 322 1.10 -27.31 1.06
CA ARG A 322 -0.17 -26.64 0.72
C ARG A 322 -0.04 -25.13 0.53
N CYS A 323 1.19 -24.62 0.47
CA CYS A 323 1.50 -23.22 0.29
C CYS A 323 2.17 -23.01 -1.06
N GLY A 324 1.77 -21.95 -1.76
CA GLY A 324 2.23 -21.66 -3.10
C GLY A 324 3.25 -20.54 -3.14
N ALA A 325 4.27 -20.73 -3.96
CA ALA A 325 5.32 -19.75 -4.24
C ALA A 325 5.40 -19.48 -5.74
N ARG A 326 5.98 -18.32 -6.09
CA ARG A 326 6.38 -17.98 -7.46
C ARG A 326 7.87 -18.25 -7.60
N ASN A 327 8.23 -19.16 -8.50
CA ASN A 327 9.62 -19.41 -8.87
C ASN A 327 10.11 -18.31 -9.81
N ILE A 328 11.17 -17.62 -9.42
CA ILE A 328 11.63 -16.40 -10.09
C ILE A 328 12.39 -16.73 -11.36
N ASN A 329 13.17 -17.82 -11.33
CA ASN A 329 14.01 -18.23 -12.45
C ASN A 329 13.20 -18.90 -13.57
N LYS A 330 12.15 -19.62 -13.19
CA LYS A 330 11.31 -20.39 -14.13
C LYS A 330 10.05 -19.66 -14.53
N HIS A 331 9.66 -18.59 -13.84
CA HIS A 331 8.39 -17.90 -14.04
C HIS A 331 7.19 -18.86 -13.97
N VAL A 332 7.19 -19.76 -12.98
CA VAL A 332 6.09 -20.72 -12.72
C VAL A 332 5.66 -20.67 -11.26
N TRP A 333 4.40 -21.02 -11.01
CA TRP A 333 3.93 -21.31 -9.65
C TRP A 333 4.31 -22.71 -9.24
N GLU A 334 4.64 -22.87 -7.97
CA GLU A 334 5.00 -24.15 -7.38
C GLU A 334 4.44 -24.24 -5.97
N ASN A 335 4.20 -25.45 -5.50
CA ASN A 335 3.83 -25.70 -4.11
C ASN A 335 5.09 -26.06 -3.31
N ARG A 336 5.24 -25.46 -2.12
CA ARG A 336 6.41 -25.60 -1.25
C ARG A 336 6.00 -25.90 0.18
N ASP A 337 6.95 -26.37 1.00
CA ASP A 337 6.69 -26.62 2.41
C ASP A 337 6.37 -25.29 3.10
N CYS A 338 5.17 -25.19 3.70
CA CYS A 338 4.66 -23.98 4.35
C CYS A 338 5.59 -23.43 5.44
N ASN A 339 6.46 -24.27 6.02
CA ASN A 339 7.43 -23.90 7.05
C ASN A 339 8.77 -23.38 6.47
N GLU A 340 8.98 -23.46 5.16
CA GLU A 340 10.12 -22.79 4.50
C GLU A 340 10.04 -21.28 4.75
N LYS A 341 11.20 -20.65 4.94
CA LYS A 341 11.28 -19.21 5.13
C LYS A 341 11.77 -18.55 3.85
N LEU A 342 10.87 -17.82 3.19
CA LEU A 342 11.13 -17.15 1.93
C LEU A 342 10.80 -15.65 2.06
N TYR A 343 11.33 -14.86 1.13
CA TYR A 343 10.78 -13.53 0.84
C TYR A 343 9.40 -13.66 0.23
N PHE A 344 8.62 -12.58 0.23
CA PHE A 344 7.22 -12.66 -0.13
C PHE A 344 6.71 -11.36 -0.73
N ILE A 345 5.68 -11.46 -1.58
CA ILE A 345 5.10 -10.29 -2.24
C ILE A 345 3.76 -9.95 -1.59
N CYS A 346 3.63 -8.72 -1.10
CA CYS A 346 2.35 -8.15 -0.68
C CYS A 346 1.76 -7.26 -1.78
N TYR A 347 0.46 -6.99 -1.69
CA TYR A 347 -0.23 -5.99 -2.51
C TYR A 347 -1.13 -5.05 -1.70
#